data_AF-A0A4Q7NZP5-F1
#
_entry.id   AF-A0A4Q7NZP5-F1
#
_cell.length_a   1.000
_cell.length_b   1.000
_cell.length_c   1.000
_cell.angle_alpha   90.00
_cell.angle_beta   90.00
_cell.angle_gamma   90.00
#
_symmetry.space_group_name_H-M   'P 1'
#
loop_
_entity.id
_entity.type
_entity.pdbx_description
1 polymer ?
#
loop_
_entity_poly.entity_id
_entity_poly.type
_entity_poly.pdbx_seq_one_letter_code
_entity_poly.pdbx_strand_id
1 'polypeptide(L)'
;MEIVAAVVGTMYIQKYREDRFSRYFVYFLWFIAIFDTTFGWLPTLIGNYKTLAFLRESFLAENQWAYNLFDLISFSFYLSFFTHYIESLTIKRISKSLTIGFVLSAIIYLVFSGSFFDSPSLFGLIIGTFLLVSLIILFYLQILQSETILNFYKFLPFYISIGALVFHVVVNPIFIYGQYYEKRSPEFIQVYRFILTAANIFMYTCYIIGFIICSKKKKSYSSFTS
;
A
#
# COMPACT_ATOMS: atom_id res chain seq x y z
N MET A 1 -0.07 -13.29 -0.32
CA MET A 1 1.12 -12.92 -1.14
C MET A 1 2.04 -11.94 -0.40
N GLU A 2 1.47 -11.07 0.42
CA GLU A 2 2.06 -10.13 1.37
C GLU A 2 3.26 -10.73 2.12
N ILE A 3 3.06 -11.88 2.78
CA ILE A 3 4.09 -12.58 3.57
C ILE A 3 5.27 -12.97 2.69
N VAL A 4 5.02 -13.50 1.49
CA VAL A 4 6.07 -13.89 0.55
C VAL A 4 6.88 -12.66 0.14
N ALA A 5 6.21 -11.55 -0.18
CA ALA A 5 6.88 -10.29 -0.51
C ALA A 5 7.71 -9.75 0.67
N ALA A 6 7.20 -9.81 1.90
CA ALA A 6 7.91 -9.39 3.10
C ALA A 6 9.14 -10.27 3.39
N VAL A 7 9.04 -11.59 3.22
CA VAL A 7 10.15 -12.54 3.38
C VAL A 7 11.22 -12.30 2.31
N VAL A 8 10.84 -12.21 1.04
CA VAL A 8 11.78 -11.92 -0.07
C VAL A 8 12.44 -10.55 0.12
N GLY A 9 11.69 -9.54 0.55
CA GLY A 9 12.20 -8.22 0.90
C GLY A 9 13.19 -8.26 2.07
N THR A 10 12.94 -9.10 3.08
CA THR A 10 13.86 -9.32 4.20
C THR A 10 15.18 -9.94 3.73
N MET A 11 15.12 -10.96 2.87
CA MET A 11 16.31 -11.54 2.25
C MET A 11 17.10 -10.51 1.44
N TYR A 12 16.40 -9.61 0.75
CA TYR A 12 17.01 -8.50 0.01
C TYR A 12 17.78 -7.54 0.94
N ILE A 13 17.15 -7.01 2.00
CA ILE A 13 17.82 -6.03 2.88
C ILE A 13 18.91 -6.63 3.78
N GLN A 14 18.86 -7.93 4.08
CA GLN A 14 19.90 -8.60 4.86
C GLN A 14 21.15 -8.88 4.01
N LYS A 15 20.94 -9.31 2.77
CA LYS A 15 22.03 -9.66 1.86
C LYS A 15 22.73 -8.45 1.28
N TYR A 16 22.02 -7.33 1.15
CA TYR A 16 22.55 -6.12 0.54
C TYR A 16 22.42 -4.96 1.53
N ARG A 17 23.52 -4.23 1.78
CA ARG A 17 23.50 -2.96 2.52
C ARG A 17 22.69 -1.94 1.71
N GLU A 18 21.38 -1.99 1.83
CA GLU A 18 20.45 -1.14 1.10
C GLU A 18 20.24 0.19 1.80
N ASP A 19 19.69 1.12 1.02
CA ASP A 19 19.27 2.43 1.51
C ASP A 19 18.21 2.28 2.61
N ARG A 20 18.08 3.33 3.43
CA ARG A 20 17.20 3.33 4.59
C ARG A 20 15.72 3.18 4.20
N PHE A 21 15.31 3.65 3.03
CA PHE A 21 13.91 3.65 2.59
C PHE A 21 13.48 2.29 2.04
N SER A 22 14.38 1.57 1.36
CA SER A 22 14.17 0.15 1.03
C SER A 22 13.90 -0.69 2.29
N ARG A 23 14.61 -0.43 3.40
CA ARG A 23 14.33 -1.10 4.69
C ARG A 23 12.95 -0.74 5.24
N TYR A 24 12.59 0.54 5.22
CA TYR A 24 11.27 0.97 5.66
C TYR A 24 10.14 0.36 4.84
N PHE A 25 10.34 0.18 3.53
CA PHE A 25 9.39 -0.53 2.69
C PHE A 25 9.22 -1.99 3.10
N VAL A 26 10.30 -2.70 3.43
CA VAL A 26 10.19 -4.09 3.93
C VAL A 26 9.47 -4.15 5.28
N TYR A 27 9.74 -3.21 6.20
CA TYR A 27 9.00 -3.13 7.46
C TYR A 27 7.52 -2.83 7.24
N PHE A 28 7.22 -1.99 6.26
CA PHE A 28 5.85 -1.72 5.85
C PHE A 28 5.16 -2.96 5.27
N LEU A 29 5.84 -3.79 4.47
CA LEU A 29 5.30 -5.07 4.01
C LEU A 29 4.99 -6.03 5.17
N TRP A 30 5.87 -6.10 6.17
CA TRP A 30 5.60 -6.87 7.39
C TRP A 30 4.41 -6.32 8.17
N PHE A 31 4.30 -4.99 8.29
CA PHE A 31 3.14 -4.35 8.88
C PHE A 31 1.85 -4.74 8.14
N ILE A 32 1.83 -4.70 6.80
CA ILE A 32 0.66 -5.13 6.02
C ILE A 32 0.34 -6.60 6.28
N ALA A 33 1.34 -7.49 6.20
CA ALA A 33 1.15 -8.92 6.37
C ALA A 33 0.59 -9.27 7.75
N ILE A 34 1.12 -8.64 8.81
CA ILE A 34 0.63 -8.83 10.18
C ILE A 34 -0.78 -8.26 10.30
N PHE A 35 -1.01 -7.02 9.84
CA PHE A 35 -2.30 -6.36 9.92
C PHE A 35 -3.41 -7.17 9.26
N ASP A 36 -3.21 -7.65 8.04
CA ASP A 36 -4.21 -8.43 7.30
C ASP A 36 -4.46 -9.80 7.95
N THR A 37 -3.39 -10.44 8.45
CA THR A 37 -3.53 -11.71 9.20
C THR A 37 -4.31 -11.51 10.50
N THR A 38 -4.09 -10.40 11.21
CA THR A 38 -4.73 -10.15 12.51
C THR A 38 -6.16 -9.63 12.37
N PHE A 39 -6.37 -8.58 11.57
CA PHE A 39 -7.66 -7.86 11.49
C PHE A 39 -8.54 -8.33 10.32
N GLY A 40 -7.94 -8.86 9.25
CA GLY A 40 -8.71 -9.45 8.14
C GLY A 40 -9.47 -10.71 8.57
N TRP A 41 -8.84 -11.56 9.39
CA TRP A 41 -9.46 -12.81 9.87
C TRP A 41 -10.32 -12.63 11.14
N LEU A 42 -10.20 -11.49 11.84
CA LEU A 42 -10.84 -11.27 13.14
C LEU A 42 -12.36 -11.49 13.14
N PRO A 43 -13.16 -10.91 12.21
CA PRO A 43 -14.61 -11.14 12.19
C PRO A 43 -14.98 -12.61 12.01
N THR A 44 -14.23 -13.33 11.17
CA THR A 44 -14.45 -14.77 10.92
C THR A 44 -14.16 -15.60 12.18
N LEU A 45 -13.12 -15.24 12.94
CA LEU A 45 -12.80 -15.91 14.21
C LEU A 45 -13.90 -15.67 15.26
N ILE A 46 -14.37 -14.43 15.42
CA ILE A 46 -15.45 -14.10 16.36
C ILE A 46 -16.78 -14.78 15.97
N GLY A 47 -17.04 -14.91 14.68
CA GLY A 47 -18.21 -15.62 14.15
C GLY A 47 -18.18 -17.13 14.44
N ASN A 48 -17.03 -17.78 14.28
CA ASN A 48 -16.95 -19.25 14.30
C ASN A 48 -16.68 -19.85 15.69
N TYR A 49 -16.02 -19.12 16.60
CA TYR A 49 -15.62 -19.67 17.91
C TYR A 49 -16.51 -19.18 19.05
N LYS A 50 -17.18 -20.12 19.74
CA LYS A 50 -18.06 -19.82 20.89
C LYS A 50 -17.34 -19.09 22.03
N THR A 51 -16.05 -19.36 22.24
CA THR A 51 -15.22 -18.69 23.25
C THR A 51 -15.06 -17.19 23.00
N LEU A 52 -15.19 -16.74 21.75
CA LEU A 52 -15.11 -15.34 21.35
C LEU A 52 -16.49 -14.68 21.18
N ALA A 53 -17.59 -15.38 21.50
CA ALA A 53 -18.93 -14.87 21.30
C ALA A 53 -19.21 -13.58 22.08
N PHE A 54 -18.54 -13.36 23.22
CA PHE A 54 -18.63 -12.12 23.99
C PHE A 54 -18.13 -10.88 23.23
N LEU A 55 -17.31 -11.05 22.18
CA LEU A 55 -16.81 -9.97 21.34
C LEU A 55 -17.78 -9.55 20.23
N ARG A 56 -18.87 -10.31 20.00
CA ARG A 56 -19.84 -10.02 18.92
C ARG A 56 -20.58 -8.69 19.12
N GLU A 57 -20.77 -8.29 20.37
CA GLU A 57 -21.40 -7.02 20.73
C GLU A 57 -20.38 -5.87 20.85
N SER A 58 -19.10 -6.13 20.56
CA SER A 58 -18.03 -5.14 20.65
C SER A 58 -17.67 -4.58 19.27
N PHE A 59 -16.98 -3.45 19.25
CA PHE A 59 -16.45 -2.85 18.01
C PHE A 59 -15.46 -3.77 17.26
N LEU A 60 -14.95 -4.84 17.90
CA LEU A 60 -14.05 -5.82 17.29
C LEU A 60 -14.78 -6.84 16.42
N ALA A 61 -16.10 -6.94 16.49
CA ALA A 61 -16.90 -7.84 15.68
C ALA A 61 -16.74 -7.53 14.18
N GLU A 62 -16.61 -6.24 13.86
CA GLU A 62 -16.30 -5.73 12.52
C GLU A 62 -14.85 -5.26 12.45
N ASN A 63 -14.28 -5.26 11.24
CA ASN A 63 -12.89 -4.84 11.01
C ASN A 63 -12.76 -3.49 10.29
N GLN A 64 -13.88 -2.83 9.98
CA GLN A 64 -13.91 -1.62 9.17
C GLN A 64 -13.11 -0.45 9.77
N TRP A 65 -13.18 -0.27 11.09
CA TRP A 65 -12.37 0.72 11.82
C TRP A 65 -10.87 0.50 11.63
N ALA A 66 -10.44 -0.77 11.64
CA ALA A 66 -9.05 -1.13 11.47
C ALA A 66 -8.61 -0.82 10.04
N TYR A 67 -9.43 -1.18 9.04
CA TYR A 67 -9.12 -0.90 7.63
C TYR A 67 -9.12 0.60 7.32
N ASN A 68 -9.98 1.40 7.97
CA ASN A 68 -9.93 2.86 7.86
C ASN A 68 -8.60 3.45 8.36
N LEU A 69 -8.07 2.94 9.48
CA LEU A 69 -6.74 3.32 9.97
C LEU A 69 -5.62 2.79 9.08
N PHE A 70 -5.75 1.56 8.59
CA PHE A 70 -4.79 0.94 7.69
C PHE A 70 -4.64 1.74 6.39
N ASP A 71 -5.75 2.15 5.76
CA ASP A 71 -5.73 2.95 4.54
C ASP A 71 -5.02 4.28 4.76
N LEU A 72 -5.33 4.97 5.88
CA LEU A 72 -4.66 6.20 6.26
C LEU A 72 -3.14 6.00 6.40
N ILE A 73 -2.72 4.96 7.15
CA ILE A 73 -1.30 4.63 7.35
C ILE A 73 -0.63 4.27 6.02
N SER A 74 -1.30 3.48 5.20
CA SER A 74 -0.82 2.98 3.91
C SER A 74 -0.59 4.12 2.91
N PHE A 75 -1.58 4.98 2.70
CA PHE A 75 -1.42 6.15 1.84
C PHE A 75 -0.34 7.10 2.35
N SER A 76 -0.30 7.36 3.66
CA SER A 76 0.72 8.22 4.27
C SER A 76 2.13 7.67 4.06
N PHE A 77 2.29 6.35 4.16
CA PHE A 77 3.54 5.66 3.89
C PHE A 77 3.93 5.80 2.42
N TYR A 78 3.04 5.47 1.47
CA TYR A 78 3.36 5.57 0.03
C TYR A 78 3.67 7.00 -0.40
N LEU A 79 2.90 7.99 0.07
CA LEU A 79 3.16 9.40 -0.21
C LEU A 79 4.53 9.83 0.30
N SER A 80 4.89 9.44 1.53
CA SER A 80 6.20 9.72 2.11
C SER A 80 7.33 9.00 1.37
N PHE A 81 7.09 7.75 0.96
CA PHE A 81 8.01 6.91 0.21
C PHE A 81 8.35 7.54 -1.14
N PHE A 82 7.35 7.88 -1.97
CA PHE A 82 7.62 8.50 -3.27
C PHE A 82 8.15 9.93 -3.15
N THR A 83 7.73 10.69 -2.14
CA THR A 83 8.28 12.03 -1.87
C THR A 83 9.78 11.98 -1.61
N HIS A 84 10.29 10.89 -1.01
CA HIS A 84 11.72 10.72 -0.80
C HIS A 84 12.50 10.70 -2.13
N TYR A 85 11.96 10.04 -3.16
CA TYR A 85 12.59 9.86 -4.46
C TYR A 85 12.42 11.06 -5.42
N ILE A 86 11.65 12.08 -5.02
CA ILE A 86 11.61 13.36 -5.74
C ILE A 86 12.91 14.14 -5.46
N GLU A 87 13.57 14.57 -6.54
CA GLU A 87 14.82 15.34 -6.52
C GLU A 87 14.58 16.83 -6.30
N SER A 88 13.57 17.42 -6.97
CA SER A 88 13.25 18.83 -6.84
C SER A 88 12.83 19.19 -5.41
N LEU A 89 13.61 20.07 -4.76
CA LEU A 89 13.34 20.51 -3.38
C LEU A 89 11.99 21.22 -3.25
N THR A 90 11.57 21.96 -4.27
CA THR A 90 10.28 22.65 -4.30
C THR A 90 9.14 21.65 -4.34
N ILE A 91 9.18 20.69 -5.27
CA ILE A 91 8.15 19.64 -5.37
C ILE A 91 8.12 18.82 -4.09
N LYS A 92 9.29 18.43 -3.56
CA LYS A 92 9.41 17.69 -2.31
C LYS A 92 8.77 18.42 -1.12
N ARG A 93 8.97 19.74 -1.01
CA ARG A 93 8.35 20.55 0.04
C ARG A 93 6.83 20.58 -0.12
N ILE A 94 6.33 20.78 -1.33
CA ILE A 94 4.90 20.76 -1.65
C ILE A 94 4.29 19.39 -1.31
N SER A 95 4.90 18.29 -1.77
CA SER A 95 4.43 16.92 -1.51
C SER A 95 4.39 16.59 -0.02
N LYS A 96 5.39 17.04 0.76
CA LYS A 96 5.36 16.90 2.23
C LYS A 96 4.20 17.66 2.85
N SER A 97 4.00 18.93 2.46
CA SER A 97 2.88 19.73 2.96
C SER A 97 1.53 19.10 2.60
N LEU A 98 1.37 18.60 1.37
CA LEU A 98 0.16 17.88 0.95
C LEU A 98 -0.05 16.59 1.73
N THR A 99 1.02 15.82 2.01
CA THR A 99 0.94 14.60 2.82
C THR A 99 0.47 14.92 4.25
N ILE A 100 1.04 15.96 4.88
CA ILE A 100 0.62 16.40 6.22
C ILE A 100 -0.84 16.88 6.20
N GLY A 101 -1.21 17.70 5.22
CA GLY A 101 -2.59 18.17 5.04
C GLY A 101 -3.58 17.02 4.84
N PHE A 102 -3.22 16.02 4.03
CA PHE A 102 -4.00 14.79 3.84
C PHE A 102 -4.19 14.04 5.15
N VAL A 103 -3.11 13.79 5.92
CA VAL A 103 -3.19 13.07 7.20
C VAL A 103 -4.12 13.79 8.17
N LEU A 104 -3.93 15.11 8.34
CA LEU A 104 -4.76 15.91 9.26
C LEU A 104 -6.22 15.92 8.83
N SER A 105 -6.50 16.17 7.55
CA SER A 105 -7.88 16.19 7.03
C SER A 105 -8.55 14.82 7.09
N ALA A 106 -7.81 13.73 6.83
CA ALA A 106 -8.32 12.37 6.95
C ALA A 106 -8.64 12.01 8.41
N ILE A 107 -7.77 12.39 9.38
CA ILE A 107 -8.06 12.19 10.80
C ILE A 107 -9.30 12.97 11.23
N ILE A 108 -9.41 14.25 10.83
CA ILE A 108 -10.60 15.07 11.09
C ILE A 108 -11.83 14.38 10.50
N TYR A 109 -11.77 13.93 9.24
CA TYR A 109 -12.87 13.23 8.61
C TYR A 109 -13.26 11.97 9.39
N LEU A 110 -12.30 11.11 9.75
CA LEU A 110 -12.57 9.87 10.50
C LEU A 110 -13.21 10.14 11.88
N VAL A 111 -12.78 11.19 12.58
CA VAL A 111 -13.31 11.53 13.91
C VAL A 111 -14.73 12.13 13.82
N PHE A 112 -14.98 12.99 12.82
CA PHE A 112 -16.23 13.77 12.75
C PHE A 112 -17.28 13.23 11.78
N SER A 113 -16.96 12.28 10.90
CA SER A 113 -17.93 11.73 9.94
C SER A 113 -18.99 10.85 10.59
N GLY A 114 -18.72 10.33 11.79
CA GLY A 114 -19.53 9.29 12.43
C GLY A 114 -19.47 7.92 11.72
N SER A 115 -18.65 7.80 10.67
CA SER A 115 -18.60 6.62 9.80
C SER A 115 -17.40 5.71 10.07
N PHE A 116 -16.59 6.04 11.09
CA PHE A 116 -15.32 5.37 11.39
C PHE A 116 -15.45 3.86 11.56
N PHE A 117 -16.50 3.40 12.24
CA PHE A 117 -16.72 1.99 12.54
C PHE A 117 -17.55 1.26 11.49
N ASP A 118 -18.39 1.97 10.73
CA ASP A 118 -19.46 1.35 9.95
C ASP A 118 -19.20 1.35 8.44
N SER A 119 -18.37 2.28 7.94
CA SER A 119 -18.12 2.36 6.52
C SER A 119 -16.70 2.82 6.16
N PRO A 120 -16.22 2.44 4.96
CA PRO A 120 -14.94 2.93 4.48
C PRO A 120 -14.92 4.44 4.26
N SER A 121 -13.80 5.08 4.61
CA SER A 121 -13.57 6.50 4.38
C SER A 121 -13.37 6.81 2.89
N LEU A 122 -14.46 7.17 2.20
CA LEU A 122 -14.41 7.62 0.81
C LEU A 122 -13.48 8.82 0.61
N PHE A 123 -13.47 9.74 1.58
CA PHE A 123 -12.55 10.88 1.56
C PHE A 123 -11.08 10.43 1.53
N GLY A 124 -10.70 9.54 2.45
CA GLY A 124 -9.34 9.01 2.53
C GLY A 124 -8.94 8.27 1.25
N LEU A 125 -9.83 7.44 0.72
CA LEU A 125 -9.61 6.68 -0.52
C LEU A 125 -9.43 7.59 -1.72
N ILE A 126 -10.35 8.53 -1.96
CA ILE A 126 -10.33 9.39 -3.16
C ILE A 126 -9.10 10.31 -3.12
N ILE A 127 -8.91 11.05 -2.02
CA ILE A 127 -7.81 12.02 -1.91
C ILE A 127 -6.46 11.29 -1.85
N GLY A 128 -6.37 10.20 -1.09
CA GLY A 128 -5.16 9.38 -1.00
C GLY A 128 -4.74 8.82 -2.36
N THR A 129 -5.68 8.27 -3.13
CA THR A 129 -5.42 7.77 -4.48
C THR A 129 -4.97 8.87 -5.41
N PHE A 130 -5.68 10.00 -5.42
CA PHE A 130 -5.36 11.13 -6.29
C PHE A 130 -3.95 11.67 -6.04
N LEU A 131 -3.59 11.88 -4.76
CA LEU A 131 -2.27 12.34 -4.36
C LEU A 131 -1.18 11.31 -4.71
N LEU A 132 -1.43 10.03 -4.45
CA LEU A 132 -0.48 8.96 -4.76
C LEU A 132 -0.22 8.86 -6.27
N VAL A 133 -1.27 8.84 -7.09
CA VAL A 133 -1.16 8.79 -8.55
C VAL A 133 -0.39 10.00 -9.06
N SER A 134 -0.74 11.21 -8.58
CA SER A 134 -0.05 12.44 -8.97
C SER A 134 1.44 12.41 -8.62
N LEU A 135 1.79 11.88 -7.45
CA LEU A 135 3.17 11.78 -7.01
C LEU A 135 3.97 10.72 -7.80
N ILE A 136 3.35 9.59 -8.16
CA ILE A 136 3.94 8.58 -9.04
C ILE A 136 4.15 9.16 -10.45
N ILE A 137 3.21 9.94 -10.98
CA ILE A 137 3.37 10.62 -12.27
C ILE A 137 4.55 11.58 -12.23
N LEU A 138 4.67 12.41 -11.19
CA LEU A 138 5.81 13.31 -11.02
C LEU A 138 7.14 12.55 -10.94
N PHE A 139 7.16 11.43 -10.22
CA PHE A 139 8.31 10.53 -10.15
C PHE A 139 8.70 9.97 -11.53
N TYR A 140 7.74 9.56 -12.35
CA TYR A 140 8.02 9.11 -13.72
C TYR A 140 8.48 10.23 -14.64
N LEU A 141 7.88 11.42 -14.56
CA LEU A 141 8.34 12.58 -15.34
C LEU A 141 9.80 12.92 -15.03
N GLN A 142 10.20 12.84 -13.75
CA GLN A 142 11.59 13.02 -13.35
C GLN A 142 12.51 11.97 -13.96
N ILE A 143 12.15 10.68 -13.89
CA ILE A 143 12.93 9.59 -14.49
C ILE A 143 13.06 9.75 -16.02
N LEU A 144 11.99 10.21 -16.69
CA LEU A 144 11.99 10.42 -18.13
C LEU A 144 12.94 11.55 -18.56
N GLN A 145 13.13 12.55 -17.70
CA GLN A 145 13.96 13.73 -17.97
C GLN A 145 15.42 13.56 -17.51
N SER A 146 15.73 12.50 -16.77
CA SER A 146 17.06 12.27 -16.21
C SER A 146 17.90 11.31 -17.05
N GLU A 147 19.22 11.38 -16.90
CA GLU A 147 20.14 10.37 -17.43
C GLU A 147 19.93 8.98 -16.81
N THR A 148 19.17 8.90 -15.71
CA THR A 148 18.82 7.64 -15.04
C THR A 148 17.79 6.81 -15.79
N ILE A 149 17.16 7.35 -16.85
CA ILE A 149 16.25 6.60 -17.74
C ILE A 149 16.90 5.32 -18.29
N LEU A 150 18.20 5.32 -18.59
CA LEU A 150 18.89 4.12 -19.09
C LEU A 150 18.97 2.97 -18.06
N ASN A 151 18.70 3.27 -16.79
CA ASN A 151 18.83 2.35 -15.68
C ASN A 151 17.58 2.30 -14.78
N PHE A 152 16.42 2.82 -15.20
CA PHE A 152 15.20 2.85 -14.37
C PHE A 152 14.79 1.45 -13.89
N TYR A 153 14.97 0.43 -14.73
CA TYR A 153 14.63 -0.97 -14.43
C TYR A 153 15.54 -1.60 -13.36
N LYS A 154 16.57 -0.88 -12.89
CA LYS A 154 17.43 -1.31 -11.78
C LYS A 154 17.02 -0.66 -10.46
N PHE A 155 15.95 0.13 -10.46
CA PHE A 155 15.53 0.94 -9.33
C PHE A 155 14.30 0.34 -8.66
N LEU A 156 14.43 -0.07 -7.40
CA LEU A 156 13.34 -0.71 -6.66
C LEU A 156 12.04 0.14 -6.63
N PRO A 157 12.10 1.48 -6.42
CA PRO A 157 10.91 2.33 -6.45
C PRO A 157 10.10 2.27 -7.75
N PHE A 158 10.73 1.94 -8.89
CA PHE A 158 10.04 1.77 -10.16
C PHE A 158 9.10 0.55 -10.16
N TYR A 159 9.53 -0.57 -9.57
CA TYR A 159 8.67 -1.74 -9.43
C TYR A 159 7.56 -1.51 -8.41
N ILE A 160 7.87 -0.78 -7.34
CA ILE A 160 6.91 -0.41 -6.30
C ILE A 160 5.83 0.52 -6.89
N SER A 161 6.20 1.49 -7.72
CA SER A 161 5.25 2.40 -8.35
C SER A 161 4.31 1.68 -9.31
N ILE A 162 4.78 0.71 -10.10
CA ILE A 162 3.90 -0.07 -10.99
C ILE A 162 2.85 -0.83 -10.17
N GLY A 163 3.28 -1.56 -9.15
CA GLY A 163 2.38 -2.35 -8.32
C GLY A 163 1.35 -1.46 -7.59
N ALA A 164 1.82 -0.39 -6.94
CA ALA A 164 0.94 0.52 -6.20
C ALA A 164 -0.04 1.26 -7.13
N LEU A 165 0.43 1.74 -8.30
CA LEU A 165 -0.39 2.46 -9.26
C LEU A 165 -1.52 1.58 -9.79
N VAL A 166 -1.20 0.38 -10.28
CA VAL A 166 -2.20 -0.55 -10.82
C VAL A 166 -3.19 -0.95 -9.74
N PHE A 167 -2.71 -1.29 -8.54
CA PHE A 167 -3.58 -1.67 -7.43
C PHE A 167 -4.58 -0.57 -7.09
N HIS A 168 -4.12 0.64 -6.80
CA HIS A 168 -5.01 1.71 -6.33
C HIS A 168 -5.93 2.26 -7.43
N VAL A 169 -5.46 2.33 -8.69
CA VAL A 169 -6.30 2.80 -9.80
C VAL A 169 -7.36 1.78 -10.18
N VAL A 170 -7.11 0.47 -10.02
CA VAL A 170 -8.09 -0.57 -10.32
C VAL A 170 -9.04 -0.79 -9.14
N VAL A 171 -8.51 -0.97 -7.93
CA VAL A 171 -9.29 -1.41 -6.77
C VAL A 171 -10.16 -0.29 -6.20
N ASN A 172 -9.62 0.92 -6.06
CA ASN A 172 -10.32 1.96 -5.30
C ASN A 172 -11.59 2.46 -5.99
N PRO A 173 -11.64 2.67 -7.32
CA PRO A 173 -12.91 2.99 -7.98
C PRO A 173 -13.96 1.90 -7.77
N ILE A 174 -13.60 0.62 -7.89
CA ILE A 174 -14.54 -0.49 -7.70
C ILE A 174 -15.05 -0.52 -6.26
N PHE A 175 -14.18 -0.24 -5.28
CA PHE A 175 -14.57 -0.17 -3.88
C PHE A 175 -15.53 0.99 -3.59
N ILE A 176 -15.28 2.16 -4.18
CA ILE A 176 -16.20 3.31 -4.13
C ILE A 176 -17.56 2.95 -4.73
N TYR A 177 -17.58 2.29 -5.90
CA TYR A 177 -18.82 1.80 -6.51
C TYR A 177 -19.51 0.73 -5.64
N GLY A 178 -18.74 -0.13 -4.97
CA GLY A 178 -19.25 -1.22 -4.16
C GLY A 178 -20.18 -0.79 -3.04
N GLN A 179 -19.91 0.36 -2.40
CA GLN A 179 -20.79 0.91 -1.36
C GLN A 179 -22.23 1.16 -1.83
N TYR A 180 -22.46 1.35 -3.14
CA TYR A 180 -23.79 1.58 -3.71
C TYR A 180 -24.51 0.28 -4.14
N TYR A 181 -23.77 -0.83 -4.32
CA TYR A 181 -24.28 -2.07 -4.93
C TYR A 181 -24.18 -3.31 -4.03
N GLU A 182 -23.37 -3.29 -2.97
CA GLU A 182 -23.06 -4.46 -2.13
C GLU A 182 -24.29 -5.09 -1.48
N LYS A 183 -25.33 -4.30 -1.17
CA LYS A 183 -26.59 -4.79 -0.61
C LYS A 183 -27.56 -5.38 -1.64
N ARG A 184 -27.25 -5.31 -2.95
CA ARG A 184 -28.21 -5.57 -4.04
C ARG A 184 -27.80 -6.64 -5.04
N SER A 185 -26.53 -7.02 -5.16
CA SER A 185 -26.07 -8.04 -6.13
C SER A 185 -24.94 -8.92 -5.59
N PRO A 186 -25.22 -10.21 -5.30
CA PRO A 186 -24.20 -11.20 -4.96
C PRO A 186 -23.13 -11.36 -6.05
N GLU A 187 -23.50 -11.19 -7.32
CA GLU A 187 -22.59 -11.28 -8.47
C GLU A 187 -21.52 -10.19 -8.41
N PHE A 188 -21.90 -8.97 -8.02
CA PHE A 188 -20.96 -7.87 -7.82
C PHE A 188 -19.91 -8.22 -6.75
N ILE A 189 -20.33 -8.82 -5.63
CA ILE A 189 -19.42 -9.22 -4.54
C ILE A 189 -18.38 -10.24 -5.04
N GLN A 190 -18.80 -11.21 -5.86
CA GLN A 190 -17.89 -12.22 -6.40
C GLN A 190 -16.86 -11.61 -7.35
N VAL A 191 -17.30 -10.74 -8.28
CA VAL A 191 -16.42 -10.03 -9.22
C VAL A 191 -15.46 -9.12 -8.46
N TYR A 192 -15.94 -8.38 -7.47
CA TYR A 192 -15.12 -7.52 -6.63
C TYR A 192 -14.01 -8.30 -5.92
N ARG A 193 -14.34 -9.42 -5.26
CA ARG A 193 -13.35 -10.29 -4.59
C ARG A 193 -12.31 -10.83 -5.56
N PHE A 194 -12.73 -11.22 -6.76
CA PHE A 194 -11.82 -11.68 -7.81
C PHE A 194 -10.84 -10.58 -8.21
N ILE A 195 -11.33 -9.37 -8.52
CA ILE A 195 -10.48 -8.25 -8.93
C ILE A 195 -9.53 -7.84 -7.81
N LEU A 196 -10.00 -7.75 -6.56
CA LEU A 196 -9.17 -7.45 -5.41
C LEU A 196 -8.04 -8.47 -5.24
N THR A 197 -8.36 -9.76 -5.36
CA THR A 197 -7.37 -10.85 -5.25
C THR A 197 -6.35 -10.77 -6.38
N ALA A 198 -6.79 -10.57 -7.62
CA ALA A 198 -5.92 -10.44 -8.78
C ALA A 198 -5.00 -9.23 -8.67
N ALA A 199 -5.53 -8.08 -8.26
CA ALA A 199 -4.77 -6.85 -8.06
C ALA A 199 -3.71 -6.99 -6.95
N ASN A 200 -4.06 -7.64 -5.83
CA ASN A 200 -3.11 -7.95 -4.75
C ASN A 200 -1.98 -8.86 -5.25
N ILE A 201 -2.31 -9.96 -5.94
CA ILE A 201 -1.31 -10.87 -6.50
C ILE A 201 -0.38 -10.12 -7.45
N PHE A 202 -0.93 -9.31 -8.34
CA PHE A 202 -0.15 -8.49 -9.28
C PHE A 202 0.80 -7.54 -8.54
N MET A 203 0.28 -6.75 -7.60
CA MET A 203 1.05 -5.77 -6.83
C MET A 203 2.24 -6.40 -6.11
N TYR A 204 1.99 -7.46 -5.32
CA TYR A 204 3.07 -8.12 -4.58
C TYR A 204 4.05 -8.86 -5.50
N THR A 205 3.59 -9.33 -6.66
CA THR A 205 4.49 -9.90 -7.68
C THR A 205 5.43 -8.83 -8.22
N CYS A 206 4.95 -7.61 -8.51
CA CYS A 206 5.83 -6.49 -8.89
C CYS A 206 6.89 -6.21 -7.82
N TYR A 207 6.51 -6.21 -6.54
CA TYR A 207 7.44 -5.95 -5.44
C TYR A 207 8.51 -7.04 -5.33
N ILE A 208 8.11 -8.31 -5.42
CA ILE A 208 9.01 -9.47 -5.43
C ILE A 208 9.98 -9.39 -6.61
N ILE A 209 9.48 -9.11 -7.82
CA ILE A 209 10.31 -8.95 -9.01
C ILE A 209 11.32 -7.82 -8.80
N GLY A 210 10.90 -6.69 -8.23
CA GLY A 210 11.77 -5.57 -7.89
C GLY A 210 12.90 -5.99 -6.96
N PHE A 211 12.59 -6.67 -5.85
CA PHE A 211 13.62 -7.19 -4.95
C PHE A 211 14.59 -8.15 -5.67
N ILE A 212 14.08 -9.08 -6.49
CA ILE A 212 14.92 -10.06 -7.20
C ILE A 212 15.84 -9.38 -8.22
N ILE A 213 15.32 -8.49 -9.06
CA ILE A 213 16.11 -7.85 -10.12
C ILE A 213 17.16 -6.92 -9.51
N CYS A 214 16.77 -6.09 -8.54
CA CYS A 214 17.70 -5.20 -7.85
C CYS A 214 18.78 -5.97 -7.07
N SER A 215 18.46 -7.17 -6.55
CA SER A 215 19.44 -8.04 -5.86
C SER A 215 20.56 -8.58 -6.75
N LYS A 216 20.25 -8.94 -8.01
CA LYS A 216 21.20 -9.62 -8.91
C LYS A 216 22.37 -8.71 -9.30
N LYS A 217 22.14 -7.40 -9.38
CA LYS A 217 23.16 -6.44 -9.84
C LYS A 217 24.26 -6.17 -8.81
N LYS A 218 23.94 -6.09 -7.52
CA LYS A 218 24.98 -5.88 -6.48
C LYS A 218 25.97 -7.06 -6.38
N LYS A 219 25.51 -8.28 -6.68
CA LYS A 219 26.36 -9.47 -6.71
C LYS A 219 27.45 -9.40 -7.80
N SER A 220 27.17 -8.71 -8.91
CA SER A 220 28.11 -8.56 -10.04
C SER A 220 29.24 -7.56 -9.75
N TYR A 221 29.12 -6.68 -8.75
CA TYR A 221 30.20 -5.77 -8.34
C TYR A 221 31.02 -6.34 -7.19
N SER A 222 30.41 -7.12 -6.28
CA SER A 222 31.14 -7.74 -5.16
C SER A 222 32.05 -8.89 -5.57
N SER A 223 31.84 -9.50 -6.74
CA SER A 223 32.69 -10.58 -7.28
C SER A 223 33.97 -10.09 -7.98
N PHE A 224 34.15 -8.78 -8.13
CA PHE A 224 35.39 -8.17 -8.65
C PHE A 224 36.27 -7.58 -7.54
N THR A 225 35.84 -7.68 -6.28
CA THR A 225 36.57 -7.16 -5.11
C THR A 225 36.85 -8.24 -4.07
N SER A 226 36.87 -9.52 -4.46
CA SER A 226 37.27 -10.65 -3.63
C SER A 226 38.53 -11.30 -4.19
#